data_AF-A0A8S9J3S5-F1
#
_entry.id   AF-A0A8S9J3S5-F1
#
_cell.length_a   1.000
_cell.length_b   1.000
_cell.length_c   1.000
_cell.angle_alpha   90.00
_cell.angle_beta   90.00
_cell.angle_gamma   90.00
#
_symmetry.space_group_name_H-M   'P 1'
#
loop_
_entity.id
_entity.type
_entity.pdbx_description
1 polymer ?
#
loop_
_entity_poly.entity_id
_entity_poly.type
_entity_poly.pdbx_seq_one_letter_code
_entity_poly.pdbx_strand_id
1 'polypeptide(L)'
;MVQAPFFGAHAREHAYVRMVVANAKAMKASNDYAALMEGRLTNFPSKEEIAVHLLTIQQLRGELDTVREAERQREVDFEEWRKKLAAAEAEKVVAQSDLNSMEEKYRREIEGRDRKARKDLHLARVSLAKEYEGVLAVIRGKLEQKKKETAAEILLQETRARIEALTKYNEGGFKLEAELERLKDLEVSLDVDYGLALVSDLYLGRLDLPEISGDSVNQD
;
A
#
# COMPACT_ATOMS: atom_id res chain seq x y z
N MET A 1 -85.12 -102.98 -70.96
CA MET A 1 -85.18 -101.70 -71.70
C MET A 1 -84.80 -100.57 -70.75
N VAL A 2 -83.81 -99.79 -71.18
CA VAL A 2 -83.41 -98.43 -70.75
C VAL A 2 -82.78 -98.27 -69.36
N GLN A 3 -81.54 -97.77 -69.43
CA GLN A 3 -80.59 -97.36 -68.42
C GLN A 3 -80.67 -95.84 -68.23
N ALA A 4 -80.69 -95.35 -66.98
CA ALA A 4 -80.04 -94.12 -66.53
C ALA A 4 -79.97 -94.12 -64.98
N PRO A 5 -78.91 -93.53 -64.37
CA PRO A 5 -78.31 -94.02 -63.12
C PRO A 5 -78.73 -93.10 -61.94
N PHE A 6 -78.12 -93.05 -60.75
CA PHE A 6 -76.97 -92.17 -60.48
C PHE A 6 -76.85 -91.92 -58.96
N PHE A 7 -75.67 -92.17 -58.38
CA PHE A 7 -74.96 -91.28 -57.44
C PHE A 7 -75.65 -90.67 -56.19
N GLY A 8 -76.82 -91.10 -55.74
CA GLY A 8 -77.56 -90.38 -54.68
C GLY A 8 -77.17 -90.65 -53.21
N ALA A 9 -76.57 -91.80 -52.88
CA ALA A 9 -76.34 -92.23 -51.48
C ALA A 9 -74.90 -91.97 -51.00
N HIS A 10 -73.88 -92.43 -51.72
CA HIS A 10 -72.47 -92.15 -51.38
C HIS A 10 -72.09 -90.67 -51.51
N ALA A 11 -72.76 -89.90 -52.37
CA ALA A 11 -72.55 -88.45 -52.48
C ALA A 11 -73.02 -87.70 -51.22
N ARG A 12 -74.08 -88.18 -50.54
CA ARG A 12 -74.58 -87.59 -49.29
C ARG A 12 -73.66 -87.88 -48.11
N GLU A 13 -73.16 -89.10 -48.00
CA GLU A 13 -72.21 -89.50 -46.95
C GLU A 13 -70.86 -88.77 -47.10
N HIS A 14 -70.32 -88.68 -48.32
CA HIS A 14 -69.10 -87.93 -48.60
C HIS A 14 -69.27 -86.40 -48.41
N ALA A 15 -70.45 -85.84 -48.71
CA ALA A 15 -70.78 -84.45 -48.38
C ALA A 15 -70.87 -84.22 -46.87
N TYR A 16 -71.46 -85.17 -46.13
CA TYR A 16 -71.56 -85.11 -44.68
C TYR A 16 -70.17 -85.16 -44.04
N VAL A 17 -69.29 -86.09 -44.43
CA VAL A 17 -67.91 -86.16 -43.91
C VAL A 17 -67.12 -84.88 -44.21
N ARG A 18 -67.22 -84.33 -45.42
CA ARG A 18 -66.56 -83.04 -45.76
C ARG A 18 -67.10 -81.88 -44.93
N MET A 19 -68.40 -81.85 -44.67
CA MET A 19 -69.01 -80.87 -43.77
C MET A 19 -68.51 -81.04 -42.33
N VAL A 20 -68.44 -82.27 -41.81
CA VAL A 20 -67.92 -82.54 -40.45
C VAL A 20 -66.45 -82.13 -40.34
N VAL A 21 -65.61 -82.45 -41.33
CA VAL A 21 -64.19 -82.07 -41.34
C VAL A 21 -64.02 -80.56 -41.48
N ALA A 22 -64.80 -79.90 -42.35
CA ALA A 22 -64.78 -78.46 -42.48
C ALA A 22 -65.23 -77.77 -41.18
N ASN A 23 -66.26 -78.30 -40.52
CA ASN A 23 -66.75 -77.80 -39.24
C ASN A 23 -65.70 -78.00 -38.12
N ALA A 24 -65.05 -79.16 -38.05
CA ALA A 24 -63.96 -79.41 -37.12
C ALA A 24 -62.77 -78.46 -37.34
N LYS A 25 -62.43 -78.16 -38.59
CA LYS A 25 -61.37 -77.21 -38.94
C LYS A 25 -61.75 -75.76 -38.58
N ALA A 26 -63.01 -75.38 -38.81
CA ALA A 26 -63.52 -74.08 -38.40
C ALA A 26 -63.55 -73.92 -36.87
N MET A 27 -63.99 -74.96 -36.14
CA MET A 27 -63.92 -75.00 -34.68
C MET A 27 -62.49 -74.87 -34.18
N LYS A 28 -61.53 -75.59 -34.76
CA LYS A 28 -60.11 -75.49 -34.37
C LYS A 28 -59.57 -74.07 -34.57
N ALA A 29 -59.82 -73.46 -35.73
CA ALA A 29 -59.38 -72.09 -35.99
C ALA A 29 -60.05 -71.07 -35.04
N SER A 30 -61.32 -71.28 -34.70
CA SER A 30 -62.03 -70.47 -33.70
C SER A 30 -61.41 -70.60 -32.31
N ASN A 31 -61.05 -71.82 -31.91
CA ASN A 31 -60.41 -72.07 -30.62
C ASN A 31 -58.99 -71.48 -30.56
N ASP A 32 -58.21 -71.59 -31.64
CA ASP A 32 -56.87 -70.99 -31.72
C ASP A 32 -56.94 -69.46 -31.62
N TYR A 33 -57.93 -68.84 -32.27
CA TYR A 33 -58.18 -67.40 -32.15
C TYR A 33 -58.62 -67.01 -30.73
N ALA A 34 -59.53 -67.79 -30.11
CA ALA A 34 -59.97 -67.56 -28.74
C ALA A 34 -58.79 -67.62 -27.75
N ALA A 35 -57.94 -68.64 -27.83
CA ALA A 35 -56.75 -68.79 -26.98
C ALA A 35 -55.74 -67.64 -27.16
N LEU A 36 -55.54 -67.18 -28.40
CA LEU A 36 -54.68 -66.01 -28.68
C LEU A 36 -55.25 -64.73 -28.05
N MET A 37 -56.57 -64.53 -28.15
CA MET A 37 -57.22 -63.37 -27.56
C MET A 37 -57.23 -63.43 -26.03
N GLU A 38 -57.46 -64.59 -25.43
CA GLU A 38 -57.37 -64.82 -23.98
C GLU A 38 -55.96 -64.53 -23.47
N GLY A 39 -54.91 -65.04 -24.12
CA GLY A 39 -53.52 -64.77 -23.75
C GLY A 39 -53.10 -63.30 -23.92
N ARG A 40 -53.75 -62.55 -24.82
CA ARG A 40 -53.58 -61.09 -24.90
C ARG A 40 -54.28 -60.40 -23.75
N LEU A 41 -55.51 -60.78 -23.43
CA LEU A 41 -56.31 -60.21 -22.35
C LEU A 41 -55.66 -60.37 -20.97
N THR A 42 -54.95 -61.47 -20.73
CA THR A 42 -54.21 -61.69 -19.46
C THR A 42 -53.00 -60.77 -19.28
N ASN A 43 -52.48 -60.20 -20.36
CA ASN A 43 -51.32 -59.29 -20.33
C ASN A 43 -51.72 -57.80 -20.34
N PHE A 44 -53.02 -57.49 -20.44
CA PHE A 44 -53.46 -56.11 -20.29
C PHE A 44 -53.47 -55.74 -18.81
N PRO A 45 -53.00 -54.53 -18.46
CA PRO A 45 -53.14 -54.02 -17.12
C PRO A 45 -54.60 -54.06 -16.69
N SER A 46 -54.83 -54.47 -15.45
CA SER A 46 -56.15 -54.40 -14.84
C SER A 46 -56.61 -52.95 -14.73
N LYS A 47 -57.92 -52.74 -14.63
CA LYS A 47 -58.51 -51.41 -14.47
C LYS A 47 -57.98 -50.72 -13.20
N GLU A 48 -57.71 -51.50 -12.16
CA GLU A 48 -57.14 -51.07 -10.89
C GLU A 48 -55.71 -50.57 -11.07
N GLU A 49 -54.84 -51.30 -11.79
CA GLU A 49 -53.47 -50.86 -12.11
C GLU A 49 -53.46 -49.56 -12.93
N ILE A 50 -54.34 -49.46 -13.93
CA ILE A 50 -54.49 -48.23 -14.73
C ILE A 50 -54.93 -47.06 -13.84
N ALA A 51 -55.86 -47.29 -12.91
CA ALA A 51 -56.32 -46.27 -11.97
C ALA A 51 -55.21 -45.83 -11.01
N VAL A 52 -54.39 -46.76 -10.50
CA VAL A 52 -53.22 -46.45 -9.67
C VAL A 52 -52.21 -45.63 -10.44
N HIS A 53 -51.85 -46.03 -11.67
CA HIS A 53 -50.93 -45.27 -12.51
C HIS A 53 -51.44 -43.86 -12.81
N LEU A 54 -52.74 -43.70 -13.09
CA LEU A 54 -53.35 -42.39 -13.30
C LEU A 54 -53.20 -41.50 -12.06
N LEU A 55 -53.45 -42.05 -10.86
CA LEU A 55 -53.31 -41.32 -9.60
C LEU A 55 -51.86 -40.88 -9.37
N THR A 56 -50.89 -41.78 -9.59
CA THR A 56 -49.46 -41.46 -9.47
C THR A 56 -49.05 -40.38 -10.46
N ILE A 57 -49.52 -40.43 -11.70
CA ILE A 57 -49.25 -39.38 -12.70
C ILE A 57 -49.81 -38.03 -12.24
N GLN A 58 -51.00 -38.00 -11.65
CA GLN A 58 -51.58 -36.76 -11.13
C GLN A 58 -50.78 -36.20 -9.95
N GLN A 59 -50.36 -37.06 -9.01
CA GLN A 59 -49.52 -36.67 -7.88
C GLN A 59 -48.19 -36.09 -8.35
N LEU A 60 -47.48 -36.80 -9.24
CA LEU A 60 -46.21 -36.36 -9.79
C LEU A 60 -46.33 -35.03 -10.57
N ARG A 61 -47.45 -34.81 -11.27
CA ARG A 61 -47.72 -33.52 -11.93
C ARG A 61 -47.86 -32.39 -10.91
N GLY A 62 -48.61 -32.61 -9.84
CA GLY A 62 -48.75 -31.63 -8.76
C GLY A 62 -47.40 -31.30 -8.10
N GLU A 63 -46.62 -32.33 -7.76
CA GLU A 63 -45.27 -32.15 -7.20
C GLU A 63 -44.35 -31.38 -8.17
N LEU A 64 -44.36 -31.74 -9.46
CA LEU A 64 -43.56 -31.06 -10.48
C LEU A 64 -43.90 -29.57 -10.60
N ASP A 65 -45.19 -29.23 -10.55
CA ASP A 65 -45.62 -27.83 -10.63
C ASP A 65 -45.21 -27.04 -9.38
N THR A 66 -45.27 -27.65 -8.18
CA THR A 66 -44.77 -27.00 -6.95
C THR A 66 -43.26 -26.76 -7.01
N VAL A 67 -42.49 -27.73 -7.50
CA VAL A 67 -41.03 -27.60 -7.64
C VAL A 67 -40.68 -26.51 -8.67
N ARG A 68 -41.37 -26.46 -9.80
CA ARG A 68 -41.17 -25.43 -10.82
C ARG A 68 -41.43 -24.03 -10.29
N GLU A 69 -42.47 -23.86 -9.48
CA GLU A 69 -42.77 -22.56 -8.90
C GLU A 69 -41.72 -22.14 -7.87
N ALA A 70 -41.26 -23.07 -7.04
CA ALA A 70 -40.14 -22.83 -6.13
C ALA A 70 -38.84 -22.48 -6.88
N GLU A 71 -38.58 -23.09 -8.03
CA GLU A 71 -37.43 -22.81 -8.89
C GLU A 71 -37.51 -21.41 -9.50
N ARG A 72 -38.68 -21.01 -10.02
CA ARG A 72 -38.90 -19.63 -10.51
C ARG A 72 -38.68 -18.59 -9.42
N GLN A 73 -39.16 -18.84 -8.21
CA GLN A 73 -38.93 -17.92 -7.10
C GLN A 73 -37.44 -17.80 -6.77
N ARG A 74 -36.70 -18.92 -6.74
CA ARG A 74 -35.25 -18.90 -6.53
C ARG A 74 -34.52 -18.12 -7.61
N GLU A 75 -34.90 -18.25 -8.88
CA GLU A 75 -34.30 -17.49 -9.97
C GLU A 75 -34.47 -15.97 -9.78
N VAL A 76 -35.66 -15.53 -9.37
CA VAL A 76 -35.92 -14.12 -9.05
C VAL A 76 -35.04 -13.65 -7.89
N ASP A 77 -34.97 -14.43 -6.81
CA ASP A 77 -34.14 -14.09 -5.65
C ASP A 77 -32.66 -14.02 -6.04
N PHE A 78 -32.16 -14.99 -6.82
CA PHE A 78 -30.77 -15.01 -7.29
C PHE A 78 -30.42 -13.77 -8.11
N GLU A 79 -31.33 -13.31 -8.97
CA GLU A 79 -31.13 -12.09 -9.75
C GLU A 79 -31.14 -10.84 -8.86
N GLU A 80 -31.97 -10.79 -7.82
CA GLU A 80 -31.95 -9.71 -6.83
C GLU A 80 -30.63 -9.70 -6.03
N TRP A 81 -30.17 -10.87 -5.56
CA TRP A 81 -28.89 -11.01 -4.87
C TRP A 81 -27.71 -10.62 -5.74
N ARG A 82 -27.74 -10.97 -7.04
CA ARG A 82 -26.73 -10.55 -8.01
C ARG A 82 -26.65 -9.04 -8.14
N LYS A 83 -27.80 -8.35 -8.22
CA LYS A 83 -27.85 -6.88 -8.27
C LYS A 83 -27.30 -6.25 -6.99
N LYS A 84 -27.66 -6.79 -5.82
CA LYS A 84 -27.12 -6.33 -4.52
C LYS A 84 -25.61 -6.51 -4.43
N LEU A 85 -25.11 -7.66 -4.91
CA LEU A 85 -23.67 -7.93 -4.96
C LEU A 85 -22.95 -6.92 -5.86
N ALA A 86 -23.46 -6.68 -7.07
CA ALA A 86 -22.87 -5.70 -7.98
C ALA A 86 -22.86 -4.27 -7.40
N ALA A 87 -23.93 -3.88 -6.70
CA ALA A 87 -23.99 -2.59 -6.01
C ALA A 87 -22.95 -2.50 -4.88
N ALA A 88 -22.84 -3.54 -4.04
CA ALA A 88 -21.85 -3.59 -2.97
C ALA A 88 -20.40 -3.60 -3.49
N GLU A 89 -20.14 -4.27 -4.61
CA GLU A 89 -18.83 -4.25 -5.27
C GLU A 89 -18.48 -2.85 -5.80
N ALA A 90 -19.44 -2.14 -6.40
CA ALA A 90 -19.25 -0.77 -6.85
C ALA A 90 -18.98 0.18 -5.67
N GLU A 91 -19.73 0.07 -4.57
CA GLU A 91 -19.50 0.85 -3.34
C GLU A 91 -18.11 0.58 -2.75
N LYS A 92 -17.68 -0.69 -2.71
CA LYS A 92 -16.34 -1.07 -2.26
C LYS A 92 -15.25 -0.43 -3.12
N VAL A 93 -15.42 -0.39 -4.45
CA VAL A 93 -14.44 0.26 -5.35
C VAL A 93 -14.34 1.76 -5.07
N VAL A 94 -15.47 2.44 -4.87
CA VAL A 94 -15.49 3.87 -4.51
C VAL A 94 -14.81 4.10 -3.16
N ALA A 95 -15.18 3.33 -2.13
CA ALA A 95 -14.58 3.43 -0.80
C ALA A 95 -13.06 3.17 -0.83
N GLN A 96 -12.61 2.20 -1.64
CA GLN A 96 -11.18 1.93 -1.81
C GLN A 96 -10.45 3.08 -2.50
N SER A 97 -11.07 3.70 -3.51
CA SER A 97 -10.52 4.88 -4.17
C SER A 97 -10.39 6.06 -3.20
N ASP A 98 -11.41 6.30 -2.37
CA ASP A 98 -11.39 7.36 -1.37
C ASP A 98 -10.31 7.13 -0.30
N LEU A 99 -10.16 5.88 0.15
CA LEU A 99 -9.09 5.49 1.07
C LEU A 99 -7.71 5.76 0.48
N ASN A 100 -7.46 5.32 -0.76
CA ASN A 100 -6.18 5.56 -1.45
C ASN A 100 -5.91 7.06 -1.63
N SER A 101 -6.93 7.85 -1.96
CA SER A 101 -6.85 9.31 -2.07
C SER A 101 -6.47 9.97 -0.75
N MET A 102 -7.04 9.48 0.35
CA MET A 102 -6.75 9.96 1.70
C MET A 102 -5.33 9.61 2.15
N GLU A 103 -4.90 8.35 1.96
CA GLU A 103 -3.53 7.91 2.27
C GLU A 103 -2.47 8.73 1.53
N GLU A 104 -2.71 8.99 0.25
CA GLU A 104 -1.81 9.77 -0.59
C GLU A 104 -1.77 11.25 -0.18
N LYS A 105 -2.88 11.84 0.28
CA LYS A 105 -2.88 13.20 0.87
C LYS A 105 -2.01 13.25 2.12
N TYR A 106 -2.19 12.30 3.05
CA TYR A 106 -1.39 12.24 4.27
C TYR A 106 0.10 12.02 3.99
N ARG A 107 0.42 11.16 3.02
CA ARG A 107 1.80 10.95 2.56
C ARG A 107 2.44 12.26 2.11
N ARG A 108 1.78 13.01 1.22
CA ARG A 108 2.28 14.31 0.74
C ARG A 108 2.42 15.35 1.85
N GLU A 109 1.50 15.35 2.82
CA GLU A 109 1.58 16.27 3.95
C GLU A 109 2.79 15.99 4.85
N ILE A 110 3.06 14.71 5.13
CA ILE A 110 4.24 14.30 5.91
C ILE A 110 5.52 14.65 5.16
N GLU A 111 5.62 14.31 3.87
CA GLU A 111 6.78 14.66 3.04
C GLU A 111 6.98 16.17 2.91
N GLY A 112 5.88 16.92 2.82
CA GLY A 112 5.89 18.39 2.79
C GLY A 112 6.45 18.99 4.07
N ARG A 113 6.02 18.48 5.24
CA ARG A 113 6.53 18.89 6.55
C ARG A 113 8.01 18.56 6.72
N ASP A 114 8.42 17.34 6.38
CA ASP A 114 9.83 16.93 6.46
C ASP A 114 10.73 17.77 5.55
N ARG A 115 10.32 18.00 4.29
CA ARG A 115 11.05 18.86 3.36
C ARG A 115 11.20 20.28 3.89
N LYS A 116 10.16 20.82 4.54
CA LYS A 116 10.21 22.15 5.16
C LYS A 116 11.17 22.16 6.35
N ALA A 117 11.04 21.21 7.27
CA ALA A 117 11.91 21.11 8.45
C ALA A 117 13.40 21.00 8.07
N ARG A 118 13.74 20.24 7.02
CA ARG A 118 15.11 20.14 6.51
C ARG A 118 15.65 21.46 5.97
N LYS A 119 14.82 22.23 5.25
CA LYS A 119 15.20 23.56 4.75
C LYS A 119 15.41 24.54 5.91
N ASP A 120 14.51 24.55 6.87
CA ASP A 120 14.58 25.43 8.03
C ASP A 120 15.83 25.11 8.88
N LEU A 121 16.13 23.82 9.11
CA LEU A 121 17.35 23.38 9.78
C LEU A 121 18.61 23.80 9.01
N HIS A 122 18.63 23.65 7.69
CA HIS A 122 19.77 24.07 6.87
C HIS A 122 20.00 25.58 6.99
N LEU A 123 18.93 26.38 6.90
CA LEU A 123 19.01 27.82 7.07
C LEU A 123 19.51 28.21 8.47
N ALA A 124 18.99 27.58 9.52
CA ALA A 124 19.44 27.81 10.89
C ALA A 124 20.94 27.51 11.07
N ARG A 125 21.42 26.38 10.51
CA ARG A 125 22.85 26.02 10.53
C ARG A 125 23.73 27.04 9.79
N VAL A 126 23.26 27.52 8.63
CA VAL A 126 23.98 28.54 7.86
C VAL A 126 24.02 29.87 8.61
N SER A 127 22.91 30.29 9.24
CA SER A 127 22.87 31.50 10.06
C SER A 127 23.82 31.39 11.25
N LEU A 128 23.79 30.28 11.99
CA LEU A 128 24.69 30.03 13.11
C LEU A 128 26.17 30.08 12.70
N ALA A 129 26.52 29.47 11.56
CA ALA A 129 27.88 29.52 11.03
C ALA A 129 28.35 30.96 10.73
N LYS A 130 27.46 31.80 10.19
CA LYS A 130 27.76 33.23 9.93
C LYS A 130 27.98 34.01 11.21
N GLU A 131 27.21 33.73 12.26
CA GLU A 131 27.40 34.38 13.57
C GLU A 131 28.77 34.01 14.17
N TYR A 132 29.15 32.73 14.13
CA TYR A 132 30.48 32.29 14.55
C TYR A 132 31.59 32.90 13.69
N GLU A 133 31.39 33.03 12.38
CA GLU A 133 32.34 33.70 11.50
C GLU A 133 32.58 35.16 11.92
N GLY A 134 31.53 35.87 12.34
CA GLY A 134 31.62 37.20 12.92
C GLY A 134 32.47 37.24 14.20
N VAL A 135 32.21 36.33 15.14
CA VAL A 135 33.00 36.22 16.38
C VAL A 135 34.48 35.95 16.07
N LEU A 136 34.76 35.03 15.13
CA LEU A 136 36.12 34.73 14.70
C LEU A 136 36.81 35.93 14.06
N ALA A 137 36.10 36.76 13.29
CA ALA A 137 36.65 37.99 12.72
C ALA A 137 37.06 38.98 13.82
N VAL A 138 36.25 39.15 14.87
CA VAL A 138 36.58 40.00 16.02
C VAL A 138 37.83 39.49 16.74
N ILE A 139 37.91 38.17 17.01
CA ILE A 139 39.07 37.56 17.66
C ILE A 139 40.34 37.78 16.82
N ARG A 140 40.26 37.57 15.51
CA ARG A 140 41.39 37.81 14.59
C ARG A 140 41.88 39.25 14.65
N GLY A 141 40.96 40.23 14.66
CA GLY A 141 41.30 41.64 14.79
C GLY A 141 42.02 41.97 16.10
N LYS A 142 41.49 41.48 17.23
CA LYS A 142 42.12 41.68 18.55
C LYS A 142 43.50 41.04 18.64
N LEU A 143 43.66 39.83 18.09
CA LEU A 143 44.95 39.14 18.06
C LEU A 143 45.99 39.94 17.28
N GLU A 144 45.60 40.50 16.14
CA GLU A 144 46.52 41.30 15.33
C GLU A 144 46.93 42.60 16.03
N GLN A 145 46.00 43.25 16.73
CA GLN A 145 46.34 44.41 17.55
C GLN A 145 47.27 44.04 18.72
N LYS A 146 47.05 42.90 19.38
CA LYS A 146 47.92 42.43 20.47
C LYS A 146 49.35 42.16 20.01
N LYS A 147 49.55 41.69 18.77
CA LYS A 147 50.89 41.57 18.19
C LYS A 147 51.60 42.91 18.07
N LYS A 148 50.89 43.96 17.64
CA LYS A 148 51.44 45.32 17.55
C LYS A 148 51.79 45.88 18.92
N GLU A 149 50.92 45.69 19.91
CA GLU A 149 51.19 46.04 21.31
C GLU A 149 52.47 45.36 21.80
N THR A 150 52.58 44.04 21.61
CA THR A 150 53.75 43.27 22.04
C THR A 150 55.02 43.74 21.34
N ALA A 151 54.95 44.06 20.04
CA ALA A 151 56.10 44.59 19.29
C ALA A 151 56.54 45.97 19.80
N ALA A 152 55.60 46.88 20.09
CA ALA A 152 55.89 48.18 20.66
C ALA A 152 56.47 48.06 22.08
N GLU A 153 55.93 47.15 22.90
CA GLU A 153 56.43 46.87 24.24
C GLU A 153 57.88 46.38 24.22
N ILE A 154 58.22 45.46 23.31
CA ILE A 154 59.59 44.96 23.15
C ILE A 154 60.54 46.11 22.83
N LEU A 155 60.22 46.95 21.84
CA LEU A 155 61.07 48.09 21.45
C LEU A 155 61.26 49.09 22.59
N LEU A 156 60.20 49.35 23.36
CA LEU A 156 60.26 50.23 24.52
C LEU A 156 61.17 49.65 25.62
N GLN A 157 61.01 48.36 25.94
CA GLN A 157 61.84 47.69 26.93
C GLN A 157 63.32 47.59 26.50
N GLU A 158 63.59 47.32 25.22
CA GLU A 158 64.95 47.32 24.68
C GLU A 158 65.61 48.71 24.79
N THR A 159 64.87 49.77 24.46
CA THR A 159 65.37 51.15 24.57
C THR A 159 65.64 51.52 26.03
N ARG A 160 64.75 51.17 26.95
CA ARG A 160 64.93 51.34 28.41
C ARG A 160 66.18 50.62 28.92
N ALA A 161 66.35 49.35 28.54
CA ALA A 161 67.52 48.56 28.90
C ALA A 161 68.82 49.19 28.35
N ARG A 162 68.79 49.73 27.12
CA ARG A 162 69.93 50.42 26.51
C ARG A 162 70.27 51.73 27.23
N ILE A 163 69.27 52.53 27.62
CA ILE A 163 69.47 53.75 28.43
C ILE A 163 70.11 53.38 29.77
N GLU A 164 69.60 52.36 30.45
CA GLU A 164 70.15 51.91 31.74
C GLU A 164 71.62 51.48 31.60
N ALA A 165 71.94 50.68 30.59
CA ALA A 165 73.31 50.24 30.32
C ALA A 165 74.25 51.42 30.00
N LEU A 166 73.83 52.35 29.14
CA LEU A 166 74.64 53.53 28.78
C LEU A 166 74.81 54.49 29.97
N THR A 167 73.80 54.62 30.84
CA THR A 167 73.89 55.41 32.06
C THR A 167 75.00 54.88 32.97
N LYS A 168 75.06 53.54 33.17
CA LYS A 168 76.13 52.88 33.93
C LYS A 168 77.53 53.12 33.32
N TYR A 169 77.64 53.11 32.00
CA TYR A 169 78.92 53.44 31.33
C TYR A 169 79.29 54.92 31.49
N ASN A 170 78.32 55.83 31.39
CA ASN A 170 78.55 57.26 31.56
C ASN A 170 79.08 57.60 32.96
N GLU A 171 78.52 56.95 33.99
CA GLU A 171 79.02 57.01 35.38
C GLU A 171 80.48 56.53 35.53
N GLY A 172 80.91 55.62 34.66
CA GLY A 172 82.29 55.12 34.56
C GLY A 172 83.27 56.05 33.83
N GLY A 173 82.85 57.26 33.42
CA GLY A 173 83.72 58.29 32.82
C GLY A 173 83.72 58.34 31.28
N PHE A 174 82.84 57.59 30.61
CA PHE A 174 82.61 57.73 29.18
C PHE A 174 81.72 58.96 28.89
N LYS A 175 81.91 59.64 27.75
CA LYS A 175 81.10 60.81 27.34
C LYS A 175 79.95 60.39 26.43
N LEU A 176 78.80 60.03 27.00
CA LEU A 176 77.64 59.46 26.30
C LEU A 176 76.37 60.32 26.44
N GLU A 177 76.47 61.53 26.99
CA GLU A 177 75.32 62.39 27.33
C GLU A 177 74.41 62.69 26.13
N ALA A 178 74.99 62.98 24.96
CA ALA A 178 74.21 63.32 23.76
C ALA A 178 73.38 62.13 23.24
N GLU A 179 73.93 60.91 23.28
CA GLU A 179 73.19 59.70 22.86
C GLU A 179 72.15 59.32 23.92
N LEU A 180 72.43 59.54 25.22
CA LEU A 180 71.46 59.35 26.30
C LEU A 180 70.26 60.28 26.14
N GLU A 181 70.48 61.56 25.83
CA GLU A 181 69.40 62.53 25.57
C GLU A 181 68.55 62.08 24.37
N ARG A 182 69.19 61.73 23.25
CA ARG A 182 68.48 61.21 22.07
C ARG A 182 67.65 59.96 22.38
N LEU A 183 68.17 59.02 23.16
CA LEU A 183 67.44 57.81 23.52
C LEU A 183 66.28 58.09 24.49
N LYS A 184 66.41 59.06 25.40
CA LYS A 184 65.31 59.50 26.27
C LYS A 184 64.17 60.11 25.45
N ASP A 185 64.49 60.93 24.44
CA ASP A 185 63.48 61.46 23.52
C ASP A 185 62.79 60.33 22.74
N LEU A 186 63.56 59.33 22.30
CA LEU A 186 63.02 58.13 21.63
C LEU A 186 62.14 57.28 22.57
N GLU A 187 62.55 57.11 23.83
CA GLU A 187 61.76 56.40 24.84
C GLU A 187 60.38 57.05 25.02
N VAL A 188 60.32 58.39 25.11
CA VAL A 188 59.05 59.12 25.21
C VAL A 188 58.17 58.84 23.99
N SER A 189 58.74 58.84 22.78
CA SER A 189 57.99 58.50 21.56
C SER A 189 57.47 57.05 21.58
N LEU A 190 58.31 56.09 21.97
CA LEU A 190 57.95 54.68 22.01
C LEU A 190 56.93 54.36 23.12
N ASP A 191 56.96 55.11 24.22
CA ASP A 191 55.96 54.99 25.31
C ASP A 191 54.59 55.45 24.83
N VAL A 192 54.54 56.52 24.03
CA VAL A 192 53.31 56.97 23.34
C VAL A 192 52.85 55.91 22.34
N ASP A 193 53.74 55.38 21.50
CA ASP A 193 53.39 54.35 20.51
C ASP A 193 52.87 53.07 21.18
N TYR A 194 53.48 52.64 22.30
CA TYR A 194 52.99 51.53 23.11
C TYR A 194 51.61 51.82 23.69
N GLY A 195 51.40 53.00 24.27
CA GLY A 195 50.10 53.43 24.80
C GLY A 195 49.00 53.46 23.74
N LEU A 196 49.32 53.84 22.50
CA LEU A 196 48.40 53.80 21.35
C LEU A 196 48.12 52.38 20.86
N ALA A 197 49.10 51.48 20.97
CA ALA A 197 48.96 50.09 20.58
C ALA A 197 48.24 49.23 21.62
N LEU A 198 48.22 49.68 22.88
CA LEU A 198 47.69 48.98 24.05
C LEU A 198 46.25 48.51 23.84
N VAL A 199 46.02 47.20 24.01
CA VAL A 199 44.71 46.58 23.85
C VAL A 199 44.13 46.23 25.21
N SER A 200 42.83 46.44 25.40
CA SER A 200 42.12 45.88 26.56
C SER A 200 42.20 44.35 26.58
N ASP A 201 42.18 43.77 27.78
CA ASP A 201 42.37 42.33 28.00
C ASP A 201 41.58 41.42 27.04
N LEU A 202 42.28 40.42 26.51
CA LEU A 202 41.76 39.40 25.60
C LEU A 202 40.88 38.35 26.33
N TYR A 203 39.94 38.80 27.16
CA TYR A 203 39.02 37.88 27.85
C TYR A 203 37.99 37.32 26.87
N LEU A 204 38.16 36.04 26.53
CA LEU A 204 37.24 35.28 25.68
C LEU A 204 35.84 35.15 26.30
N GLY A 205 35.71 35.23 27.63
CA GLY A 205 34.43 35.14 28.34
C GLY A 205 33.49 36.35 28.19
N ARG A 206 33.95 37.43 27.54
CA ARG A 206 33.13 38.60 27.19
C ARG A 206 32.69 38.62 25.72
N LEU A 207 33.00 37.58 24.96
CA LEU A 207 32.53 37.47 23.59
C LEU A 207 31.06 37.05 23.61
N ASP A 208 30.23 37.78 22.86
CA ASP A 208 28.85 37.41 22.60
C ASP A 208 28.84 36.16 21.72
N LEU A 209 28.86 34.99 22.36
CA LEU A 209 28.81 33.71 21.68
C LEU A 209 27.37 33.44 21.22
N PRO A 210 27.18 32.91 20.00
CA PRO A 210 25.87 32.48 19.54
C PRO A 210 25.24 31.48 20.52
N GLU A 211 24.00 31.75 20.93
CA GLU A 211 23.26 30.87 21.83
C GLU A 211 22.81 29.62 21.08
N ILE A 212 23.38 28.47 21.46
CA ILE A 212 22.92 27.17 20.97
C ILE A 212 21.81 26.68 21.89
N SER A 213 20.56 26.92 21.48
CA SER A 213 19.41 26.21 22.07
C SER A 213 19.60 24.72 21.81
N GLY A 214 19.99 23.98 22.85
CA GLY A 214 20.01 22.52 22.83
C GLY A 214 18.59 21.99 22.91
N ASP A 215 17.81 22.15 21.84
CA ASP A 215 16.51 21.47 21.76
C ASP A 215 16.78 19.96 21.72
N SER A 216 16.37 19.33 22.82
CA SER A 216 16.51 17.93 23.11
C SER A 216 15.99 17.07 21.96
N VAL A 217 16.81 16.10 21.57
CA VAL A 217 16.40 14.93 20.80
C VAL A 217 15.22 14.29 21.51
N ASN A 218 14.01 14.45 20.96
CA ASN A 218 12.89 13.59 21.35
C ASN A 218 13.25 12.17 20.88
N GLN A 219 13.73 11.36 21.82
CA GLN A 219 13.60 9.91 21.75
C GLN A 219 12.15 9.60 22.08
N ASP A 220 11.37 9.21 21.07
CA ASP A 220 10.23 8.27 21.15
C ASP A 220 9.87 7.83 19.73
#